data_AF-A0A966RZN7-F1
#
_entry.id   AF-A0A966RZN7-F1
#
_cell.length_a   1.000
_cell.length_b   1.000
_cell.length_c   1.000
_cell.angle_alpha   90.00
_cell.angle_beta   90.00
_cell.angle_gamma   90.00
#
_symmetry.space_group_name_H-M   'P 1'
#
loop_
_entity.id
_entity.type
_entity.pdbx_description
1 polymer ?
#
loop_
_entity_poly.entity_id
_entity_poly.type
_entity_poly.pdbx_seq_one_letter_code
_entity_poly.pdbx_strand_id
1 'polypeptide(L)'
;MFCGFFIRFAWILSVVAVAASYFAEFILKYDPCPLCLYQRYLMVSLLALLFPVWSSHSFFKILSTITATMGMTISYDHSVLQDTPFETIPTLLKELPQSYEGFSVFLTLPVASFLSFSLIIVAIILSSIKER
;
A
#
# COMPACT_ATOMS: atom_id res chain seq x y z
N MET A 1 -4.27 20.06 -19.17
CA MET A 1 -2.88 19.58 -19.09
C MET A 1 -2.52 18.95 -17.73
N PHE A 2 -2.93 19.55 -16.59
CA PHE A 2 -2.55 19.05 -15.25
C PHE A 2 -3.25 17.76 -14.77
N CYS A 3 -4.43 17.39 -15.29
CA CYS A 3 -5.19 16.22 -14.79
C CYS A 3 -4.43 14.89 -14.98
N GLY A 4 -3.77 14.70 -16.13
CA GLY A 4 -2.95 13.51 -16.40
C GLY A 4 -1.64 13.46 -15.60
N PHE A 5 -1.17 14.59 -15.06
CA PHE A 5 0.07 14.64 -14.27
C PHE A 5 -0.10 13.93 -12.92
N PHE A 6 -1.22 14.16 -12.22
CA PHE A 6 -1.47 13.54 -10.92
C PHE A 6 -1.60 12.01 -11.00
N ILE A 7 -2.26 11.49 -12.03
CA ILE A 7 -2.38 10.04 -12.25
C ILE A 7 -1.00 9.42 -12.57
N ARG A 8 -0.20 10.08 -13.43
CA ARG A 8 1.16 9.62 -13.72
C ARG A 8 2.05 9.61 -12.48
N PHE A 9 1.91 10.63 -11.63
CA PHE A 9 2.63 10.69 -10.35
C PHE A 9 2.21 9.57 -9.40
N ALA A 10 0.91 9.32 -9.26
CA ALA A 10 0.39 8.20 -8.46
C ALA A 10 0.87 6.83 -8.98
N TRP A 11 0.96 6.67 -10.30
CA TRP A 11 1.51 5.47 -10.93
C TRP A 11 3.01 5.28 -10.65
N ILE A 12 3.81 6.34 -10.74
CA ILE A 12 5.24 6.27 -10.40
C ILE A 12 5.41 5.92 -8.92
N LEU A 13 4.61 6.52 -8.02
CA LEU A 13 4.64 6.20 -6.59
C LEU A 13 4.33 4.72 -6.32
N SER A 14 3.34 4.13 -6.99
CA SER A 14 3.04 2.71 -6.81
C SER A 14 4.14 1.80 -7.35
N VAL A 15 4.80 2.15 -8.46
CA VAL A 15 6.00 1.42 -8.94
C VAL A 15 7.10 1.45 -7.89
N VAL A 16 7.41 2.63 -7.34
CA VAL A 16 8.46 2.81 -6.33
C VAL A 16 8.13 2.04 -5.06
N ALA A 17 6.87 2.07 -4.60
CA ALA A 17 6.44 1.33 -3.41
C ALA A 17 6.57 -0.20 -3.58
N VAL A 18 6.17 -0.74 -4.74
CA VAL A 18 6.33 -2.17 -5.06
C VAL A 18 7.81 -2.53 -5.14
N ALA A 19 8.63 -1.72 -5.80
CA ALA A 19 10.07 -1.94 -5.89
C ALA A 19 10.75 -1.90 -4.51
N ALA A 20 10.35 -0.96 -3.65
CA ALA A 20 10.86 -0.87 -2.28
C ALA A 20 10.49 -2.12 -1.45
N SER A 21 9.28 -2.67 -1.63
CA SER A 21 8.87 -3.91 -0.98
C SER A 21 9.73 -5.10 -1.40
N TYR A 22 10.00 -5.27 -2.70
CA TYR A 22 10.90 -6.32 -3.18
C TYR A 22 12.36 -6.09 -2.76
N PHE A 23 12.79 -4.83 -2.71
CA PHE A 23 14.14 -4.50 -2.26
C PHE A 23 14.37 -4.92 -0.80
N ALA A 24 13.36 -4.72 0.06
CA ALA A 24 13.40 -5.19 1.45
C ALA A 24 13.48 -6.72 1.57
N GLU A 25 12.79 -7.46 0.72
CA GLU A 25 12.84 -8.93 0.73
C GLU A 25 14.20 -9.45 0.24
N PHE A 26 14.69 -8.98 -0.90
CA PHE A 26 15.89 -9.55 -1.54
C PHE A 26 17.21 -9.05 -0.94
N ILE A 27 17.31 -7.75 -0.61
CA ILE A 27 18.58 -7.15 -0.15
C ILE A 27 18.68 -7.24 1.36
N LEU A 28 17.61 -6.87 2.06
CA LEU A 28 17.60 -6.84 3.52
C LEU A 28 17.24 -8.21 4.13
N LYS A 29 16.86 -9.20 3.30
CA LYS A 29 16.49 -10.57 3.71
C LYS A 29 15.40 -10.58 4.80
N TYR A 30 14.48 -9.62 4.73
CA TYR A 30 13.32 -9.61 5.61
C TYR A 30 12.29 -10.60 5.10
N ASP A 31 11.99 -11.63 5.91
CA ASP A 31 10.88 -12.54 5.63
C ASP A 31 9.55 -11.78 5.66
N PRO A 32 8.77 -11.77 4.56
CA PRO A 32 7.55 -11.00 4.49
C PRO A 32 6.44 -11.68 5.30
N CYS A 33 5.75 -10.90 6.12
CA CYS A 33 4.56 -11.38 6.81
C CYS A 33 3.43 -11.68 5.80
N PRO A 34 2.54 -12.66 6.06
CA PRO A 34 1.43 -12.98 5.15
C PRO A 34 0.51 -11.78 4.90
N LEU A 35 0.24 -10.93 5.90
CA LEU A 35 -0.52 -9.69 5.71
C LEU A 35 0.21 -8.68 4.80
N CYS A 36 1.53 -8.60 4.91
CA CYS A 36 2.39 -7.74 4.10
C CYS A 36 2.36 -8.19 2.63
N LEU A 37 2.33 -9.51 2.38
CA LEU A 37 2.12 -10.08 1.06
C LEU A 37 0.75 -9.69 0.49
N TYR A 38 -0.31 -9.74 1.30
CA TYR A 38 -1.64 -9.27 0.87
C TYR A 38 -1.64 -7.79 0.46
N GLN A 39 -0.99 -6.92 1.24
CA GLN A 39 -0.84 -5.51 0.89
C GLN A 39 -0.06 -5.33 -0.42
N ARG A 40 0.99 -6.12 -0.65
CA ARG A 40 1.77 -6.11 -1.91
C ARG A 40 0.92 -6.50 -3.12
N TYR A 41 0.12 -7.57 -3.03
CA TYR A 41 -0.76 -7.99 -4.12
C TYR A 41 -1.81 -6.91 -4.46
N LEU A 42 -2.34 -6.23 -3.44
CA LEU A 42 -3.24 -5.08 -3.62
C LEU A 42 -2.54 -3.90 -4.30
N MET A 43 -1.31 -3.58 -3.88
CA MET A 43 -0.50 -2.52 -4.48
C MET A 43 -0.20 -2.80 -5.96
N VAL A 44 0.17 -4.03 -6.31
CA VAL A 44 0.39 -4.44 -7.71
C VAL A 44 -0.90 -4.36 -8.54
N SER A 45 -2.03 -4.78 -7.97
CA SER A 45 -3.34 -4.64 -8.63
C SER A 45 -3.67 -3.17 -8.87
N LEU A 46 -3.42 -2.31 -7.89
CA LEU A 46 -3.64 -0.86 -7.99
C LEU A 46 -2.72 -0.21 -9.03
N LEU A 47 -1.45 -0.64 -9.11
CA LEU A 47 -0.50 -0.22 -10.14
C LEU A 47 -1.00 -0.52 -11.56
N ALA A 48 -1.59 -1.71 -11.78
CA ALA A 48 -2.18 -2.08 -13.07
C ALA A 48 -3.41 -1.22 -13.40
N LEU A 49 -4.26 -0.93 -12.40
CA LEU A 49 -5.46 -0.10 -12.58
C LEU A 49 -5.16 1.38 -12.85
N LEU A 50 -4.09 1.92 -12.24
CA LEU A 50 -3.63 3.30 -12.42
C LEU A 50 -2.84 3.52 -13.71
N PHE A 51 -2.70 2.50 -14.56
CA PHE A 51 -1.92 2.62 -15.78
C PHE A 51 -2.46 3.81 -16.61
N PRO A 52 -1.60 4.76 -17.05
CA PRO A 52 -2.04 6.04 -17.61
C PRO A 52 -2.96 5.91 -18.83
N VAL A 53 -2.86 4.80 -19.56
CA VAL A 53 -3.70 4.48 -20.73
C VAL A 53 -5.13 4.11 -20.32
N TRP A 54 -5.32 3.50 -19.14
CA TRP A 54 -6.60 2.97 -18.66
C TRP A 54 -7.35 3.98 -17.78
N SER A 55 -6.62 4.87 -17.11
CA SER A 55 -7.17 5.88 -16.20
C SER A 55 -8.03 6.97 -16.88
N SER A 56 -8.09 7.00 -18.22
CA SER A 56 -9.00 7.88 -18.95
C SER A 56 -10.49 7.52 -18.77
N HIS A 57 -10.80 6.27 -18.37
CA HIS A 57 -12.19 5.86 -18.16
C HIS A 57 -12.58 5.94 -16.69
N SER A 58 -13.74 6.54 -16.41
CA SER A 58 -14.29 6.71 -15.06
C SER A 58 -14.42 5.38 -14.30
N PHE A 59 -14.64 4.27 -15.00
CA PHE A 59 -14.70 2.92 -14.42
C PHE A 59 -13.41 2.54 -13.69
N PHE A 60 -12.24 2.76 -14.31
CA PHE A 60 -10.95 2.44 -13.70
C PHE A 60 -10.60 3.37 -12.54
N LYS A 61 -11.04 4.64 -12.59
CA LYS A 61 -10.89 5.57 -11.45
C LYS A 61 -11.67 5.08 -10.23
N ILE A 62 -12.91 4.65 -10.41
CA ILE A 62 -13.73 4.12 -9.30
C ILE A 62 -13.11 2.83 -8.75
N LEU A 63 -12.72 1.90 -9.63
CA LEU A 63 -12.13 0.62 -9.22
C LEU A 63 -10.81 0.83 -8.45
N SER A 64 -9.95 1.71 -8.95
CA SER A 64 -8.69 2.08 -8.27
C SER A 64 -8.94 2.72 -6.90
N THR A 65 -9.99 3.53 -6.75
CA THR A 65 -10.36 4.13 -5.45
C THR A 65 -10.79 3.06 -4.45
N ILE A 66 -11.63 2.10 -4.87
CA ILE A 66 -12.08 1.00 -4.01
C ILE A 66 -10.88 0.14 -3.56
N THR A 67 -10.01 -0.24 -4.49
CA THR A 67 -8.82 -1.04 -4.18
C THR A 67 -7.86 -0.29 -3.25
N ALA A 68 -7.66 1.00 -3.46
CA ALA A 68 -6.80 1.81 -2.59
C ALA A 68 -7.37 1.95 -1.16
N THR A 69 -8.69 2.13 -1.03
CA THR A 69 -9.36 2.17 0.29
C THR A 69 -9.24 0.84 1.02
N MET A 70 -9.39 -0.29 0.33
CA MET A 70 -9.16 -1.62 0.94
C MET A 70 -7.72 -1.77 1.44
N GLY A 71 -6.73 -1.37 0.63
CA GLY A 71 -5.32 -1.38 1.02
C GLY A 71 -5.03 -0.48 2.23
N MET A 72 -5.69 0.68 2.30
CA MET A 72 -5.58 1.61 3.43
C MET A 72 -6.12 1.01 4.73
N THR A 73 -7.29 0.37 4.71
CA THR A 73 -7.87 -0.29 5.91
C THR A 73 -6.97 -1.42 6.40
N ILE A 74 -6.48 -2.27 5.51
CA ILE A 74 -5.60 -3.40 5.88
C ILE A 74 -4.26 -2.89 6.44
N SER A 75 -3.74 -1.77 5.93
CA SER A 75 -2.52 -1.15 6.45
C SER A 75 -2.72 -0.54 7.84
N TYR A 76 -3.90 0.03 8.09
CA TYR A 76 -4.29 0.54 9.40
C TYR A 76 -4.38 -0.60 10.43
N ASP A 77 -5.11 -1.67 10.12
CA ASP A 77 -5.23 -2.84 11.01
C ASP A 77 -3.86 -3.46 11.32
N HIS A 78 -2.97 -3.54 10.32
CA HIS A 78 -1.61 -4.04 10.52
C HIS A 78 -0.76 -3.12 11.41
N SER A 79 -0.97 -1.80 11.33
CA SER A 79 -0.25 -0.85 12.20
C SER A 79 -0.70 -1.01 13.65
N VAL A 80 -2.00 -1.19 13.88
CA VAL A 80 -2.57 -1.46 15.21
C VAL A 80 -2.06 -2.78 15.78
N LEU A 81 -1.98 -3.84 14.96
CA LEU A 81 -1.44 -5.14 15.38
C LEU A 81 0.03 -5.07 15.77
N GLN A 82 0.81 -4.17 15.17
CA GLN A 82 2.23 -4.00 15.48
C GLN A 82 2.44 -3.28 16.83
N ASP A 83 1.50 -2.44 17.24
CA ASP A 83 1.54 -1.74 18.53
C ASP A 83 0.94 -2.56 19.69
N THR A 84 0.18 -3.64 19.41
CA THR A 84 -0.40 -4.49 20.46
C THR A 84 0.61 -5.47 21.07
N PRO A 85 0.74 -5.54 22.41
CA PRO A 85 1.63 -6.49 23.08
C PRO A 85 1.17 -7.95 22.86
N PHE A 86 2.15 -8.82 22.62
CA PHE A 86 2.00 -10.23 22.18
C PHE A 86 1.09 -11.12 23.05
N GLU A 87 0.80 -10.72 24.29
CA GLU A 87 0.07 -11.54 25.28
C GLU A 87 -1.44 -11.68 24.99
N THR A 88 -2.02 -10.79 24.17
CA THR A 88 -3.46 -10.80 23.84
C THR A 88 -3.78 -11.34 22.44
N ILE A 89 -2.77 -11.78 21.68
CA ILE A 89 -2.98 -12.30 20.32
C ILE A 89 -3.51 -13.75 20.39
N PRO A 90 -4.68 -14.06 19.81
CA PRO A 90 -5.20 -15.43 19.79
C PRO A 90 -4.21 -16.40 19.12
N THR A 91 -4.05 -17.58 19.72
CA THR A 91 -3.07 -18.62 19.33
C THR A 91 -3.14 -19.07 17.87
N LEU A 92 -4.24 -18.82 17.16
CA LEU A 92 -4.42 -19.09 15.73
C LEU A 92 -3.60 -18.17 14.80
N LEU A 93 -3.11 -17.03 15.30
CA LEU A 93 -2.23 -16.09 14.56
C LEU A 93 -0.74 -16.30 14.90
N LYS A 94 -0.42 -17.31 15.71
CA LYS A 94 0.91 -17.55 16.28
C LYS A 94 1.92 -18.14 15.29
N GLU A 95 1.49 -18.52 14.08
CA GLU A 95 2.37 -18.96 12.99
C GLU A 95 3.03 -17.80 12.22
N LEU A 96 2.72 -16.55 12.59
CA LEU A 96 3.43 -15.40 12.05
C LEU A 96 4.90 -15.43 12.51
N PRO A 97 5.88 -15.32 11.60
CA PRO A 97 7.27 -15.20 12.00
C PRO A 97 7.42 -13.99 12.93
N GLN A 98 8.07 -14.30 14.05
CA GLN A 98 8.45 -13.45 15.17
C GLN A 98 8.55 -11.95 14.81
N SER A 99 8.01 -11.10 15.68
CA SER A 99 8.51 -9.73 15.82
C SER A 99 10.03 -9.81 15.93
N TYR A 100 10.71 -9.36 14.88
CA TYR A 100 12.14 -9.13 14.93
C TYR A 100 12.36 -8.01 15.95
N GLU A 101 12.66 -8.41 17.17
CA GLU A 101 13.31 -7.59 18.20
C GLU A 101 14.55 -6.98 17.54
N GLY A 102 14.47 -5.72 17.07
CA GLY A 102 15.65 -5.02 16.58
C GLY A 102 15.54 -4.12 15.36
N PHE A 103 14.36 -3.67 14.92
CA PHE A 103 14.30 -2.61 13.91
C PHE A 103 13.53 -1.39 14.39
N SER A 104 14.26 -0.51 15.09
CA SER A 104 13.89 0.89 15.28
C SER A 104 14.20 1.68 14.00
N VAL A 105 13.56 1.31 12.90
CA VAL A 105 13.40 2.27 11.80
C VAL A 105 11.98 2.77 11.90
N PHE A 106 11.90 4.07 12.20
CA PHE A 106 10.73 4.95 12.23
C PHE A 106 9.84 4.92 10.96
N LEU A 107 10.03 3.95 10.07
CA LEU A 107 9.31 3.70 8.84
C LEU A 107 9.02 2.20 8.73
N THR A 108 8.11 1.71 9.58
CA THR A 108 7.60 0.34 9.45
C THR A 108 6.99 0.19 8.06
N LEU A 109 7.31 -0.90 7.35
CA LEU A 109 6.71 -1.23 6.05
C LEU A 109 5.19 -0.96 6.01
N PRO A 110 4.38 -1.29 7.04
CA PRO A 110 2.96 -0.92 7.07
C PRO A 110 2.66 0.58 7.08
N VAL A 111 3.42 1.41 7.80
CA VAL A 111 3.22 2.87 7.80
C VAL A 111 3.61 3.46 6.43
N ALA A 112 4.65 2.94 5.79
CA ALA A 112 5.02 3.33 4.43
C ALA A 112 3.94 2.95 3.40
N SER A 113 3.34 1.76 3.54
CA SER A 113 2.21 1.32 2.72
C SER A 113 0.99 2.21 2.94
N PHE A 114 0.66 2.54 4.19
CA PHE A 114 -0.46 3.42 4.53
C PHE A 114 -0.31 4.81 3.91
N LEU A 115 0.88 5.42 4.04
CA LEU A 115 1.19 6.72 3.41
C LEU A 115 1.07 6.64 1.89
N SER A 116 1.54 5.55 1.28
CA SER A 116 1.47 5.37 -0.17
C SER A 116 0.03 5.26 -0.67
N PHE A 117 -0.81 4.44 -0.01
CA PHE A 117 -2.24 4.33 -0.36
C PHE A 117 -2.97 5.66 -0.16
N SER A 118 -2.68 6.37 0.94
CA SER A 118 -3.28 7.68 1.21
C SER A 118 -2.93 8.70 0.13
N LEU A 119 -1.65 8.81 -0.26
CA LEU A 119 -1.21 9.71 -1.34
C LEU A 119 -1.86 9.36 -2.68
N ILE A 120 -2.00 8.08 -3.00
CA ILE A 120 -2.65 7.63 -4.24
C ILE A 120 -4.14 8.01 -4.25
N ILE A 121 -4.85 7.82 -3.13
CA ILE A 121 -6.25 8.24 -2.99
C ILE A 121 -6.39 9.75 -3.20
N VAL A 122 -5.54 10.55 -2.55
CA VAL A 122 -5.55 12.02 -2.71
C VAL A 122 -5.29 12.40 -4.17
N ALA A 123 -4.34 11.76 -4.85
CA ALA A 123 -4.05 12.04 -6.26
C ALA A 123 -5.23 11.71 -7.19
N ILE A 124 -5.95 10.61 -6.94
CA ILE A 124 -7.15 10.23 -7.70
C ILE A 124 -8.30 11.24 -7.46
N ILE A 125 -8.50 11.66 -6.22
CA ILE A 125 -9.52 12.66 -5.86
C ILE A 125 -9.21 14.01 -6.51
N LEU A 126 -7.96 14.50 -6.43
CA LEU A 126 -7.55 15.75 -7.06
C LEU A 126 -7.72 15.71 -8.59
N SER A 127 -7.43 14.57 -9.22
CA SER A 127 -7.70 14.36 -10.65
C SER A 127 -9.21 14.44 -10.95
N SER A 128 -10.07 13.88 -10.09
CA SER A 128 -11.52 13.84 -10.29
C SER A 128 -12.19 15.21 -10.04
N ILE A 129 -11.66 16.04 -9.14
CA ILE A 129 -12.16 17.41 -8.91
C ILE A 129 -11.82 18.33 -10.08
N LYS A 130 -10.62 18.19 -10.66
CA LYS A 130 -10.14 19.02 -11.79
C LYS A 130 -10.90 18.75 -13.10
N GLU A 131 -11.61 17.63 -13.20
CA GLU A 131 -12.34 17.22 -14.40
C GLU A 131 -13.77 17.77 -14.46
N ARG A 132 -14.28 18.34 -13.35
CA ARG A 132 -15.45 19.24 -13.35
C ARG A 132 -15.04 20.68 -13.58
#